data_AF-A0A6V8KUB6-F1
#
_entry.id   AF-A0A6V8KUB6-F1
#
_cell.length_a   1.000
_cell.length_b   1.000
_cell.length_c   1.000
_cell.angle_alpha   90.00
_cell.angle_beta   90.00
_cell.angle_gamma   90.00
#
_symmetry.space_group_name_H-M   'P 1'
#
loop_
_entity.id
_entity.type
_entity.pdbx_description
1 polymer ?
#
loop_
_entity_poly.entity_id
_entity_poly.type
_entity_poly.pdbx_seq_one_letter_code
_entity_poly.pdbx_strand_id
1 'polypeptide(L)'
;MGLSIVDPVEWQEMFAGLDALLRYAAGDRLKEGVPVVLRPAPRHTATDYDPERRWLIGHQFFFALLQGVVVGLNCYLEASASGDGDPDGEAAADADAAVRVAAAFMRSSAAAIKFTSDFGPLDYDTLVRPAMSPPSVREGFSGLQTRDHAHLISLFARMRASAAAHGEGPASEAFEQFVDATVTAYEAHKFICARFGGDVLPSLRMAAASRGRTTQAGLTALRQLMRARLFALTPEGTPARAAVPTSVLGSERPASIDRSQRR
;
A
#
# COMPACT_ATOMS: atom_id res chain seq x y z
N MET A 1 -19.51 8.57 -17.53
CA MET A 1 -18.17 8.13 -18.00
C MET A 1 -17.20 8.47 -16.89
N GLY A 2 -16.75 7.45 -16.16
CA GLY A 2 -16.13 7.60 -14.84
C GLY A 2 -14.71 8.15 -14.92
N LEU A 3 -14.42 9.13 -14.08
CA LEU A 3 -13.05 9.44 -13.71
C LEU A 3 -12.53 8.28 -12.87
N SER A 4 -11.41 7.67 -13.27
CA SER A 4 -10.66 6.71 -12.45
C SER A 4 -10.38 7.34 -11.09
N ILE A 5 -10.50 6.56 -10.01
CA ILE A 5 -10.09 7.02 -8.68
C ILE A 5 -8.57 7.04 -8.50
N VAL A 6 -7.84 6.43 -9.43
CA VAL A 6 -6.38 6.50 -9.54
C VAL A 6 -6.03 7.72 -10.40
N ASP A 7 -5.31 8.67 -9.83
CA ASP A 7 -4.84 9.84 -10.56
C ASP A 7 -3.60 9.54 -11.42
N PRO A 8 -3.17 10.46 -12.31
CA PRO A 8 -2.02 10.21 -13.18
C PRO A 8 -0.69 9.95 -12.45
N VAL A 9 -0.48 10.52 -11.27
CA VAL A 9 0.73 10.32 -10.45
C VAL A 9 0.67 8.93 -9.83
N GLU A 10 -0.46 8.55 -9.25
CA GLU A 10 -0.66 7.22 -8.68
C GLU A 10 -0.54 6.12 -9.74
N TRP A 11 -1.00 6.41 -10.95
CA TRP A 11 -0.82 5.51 -12.08
C TRP A 11 0.65 5.26 -12.42
N GLN A 12 1.50 6.28 -12.34
CA GLN A 12 2.95 6.13 -12.53
C GLN A 12 3.58 5.37 -11.35
N GLU A 13 3.23 5.74 -10.12
CA GLU A 13 3.70 5.10 -8.89
C GLU A 13 3.40 3.59 -8.88
N MET A 14 2.29 3.16 -9.48
CA MET A 14 1.91 1.76 -9.60
C MET A 14 2.99 0.87 -10.25
N PHE A 15 3.87 1.45 -11.07
CA PHE A 15 4.94 0.73 -11.76
C PHE A 15 6.35 1.12 -11.29
N ALA A 16 6.47 2.12 -10.42
CA ALA A 16 7.76 2.63 -9.93
C ALA A 16 8.61 1.55 -9.23
N GLY A 17 7.99 0.59 -8.53
CA GLY A 17 8.69 -0.54 -7.93
C GLY A 17 9.38 -1.44 -8.96
N LEU A 18 8.74 -1.68 -10.12
CA LEU A 18 9.34 -2.48 -11.19
C LEU A 18 10.54 -1.77 -11.82
N ASP A 19 10.42 -0.46 -12.06
CA ASP A 19 11.55 0.36 -12.53
C ASP A 19 12.71 0.34 -11.52
N ALA A 20 12.41 0.54 -10.23
CA ALA A 20 13.41 0.49 -9.17
C ALA A 20 14.13 -0.87 -9.13
N LEU A 21 13.40 -1.98 -9.29
CA LEU A 21 14.02 -3.30 -9.34
C LEU A 21 14.96 -3.47 -10.53
N LEU A 22 14.56 -3.01 -11.72
CA LEU A 22 15.39 -3.11 -12.93
C LEU A 22 16.67 -2.27 -12.80
N ARG A 23 16.56 -1.05 -12.28
CA ARG A 23 17.72 -0.17 -12.03
C ARG A 23 18.65 -0.73 -10.95
N TYR A 24 18.08 -1.29 -9.88
CA TYR A 24 18.84 -1.98 -8.84
C TYR A 24 19.60 -3.18 -9.41
N ALA A 25 18.94 -4.03 -10.20
CA ALA A 25 19.57 -5.17 -10.86
C ALA A 25 20.66 -4.76 -11.89
N ALA A 26 20.58 -3.55 -12.44
CA ALA A 26 21.58 -2.98 -13.32
C ALA A 26 22.76 -2.30 -12.58
N GLY A 27 22.76 -2.27 -11.25
CA GLY A 27 23.83 -1.68 -10.43
C GLY A 27 23.76 -0.16 -10.22
N ASP A 28 22.64 0.48 -10.57
CA ASP A 28 22.45 1.95 -10.45
C ASP A 28 22.33 2.43 -8.98
N ARG A 29 22.19 1.50 -8.02
CA ARG A 29 21.95 1.77 -6.58
C ARG A 29 20.85 2.81 -6.30
N LEU A 30 19.97 3.03 -7.28
CA LEU A 30 18.88 4.01 -7.22
C LEU A 30 19.33 5.42 -6.85
N LYS A 31 20.48 5.86 -7.36
CA LYS A 31 20.84 7.29 -7.37
C LYS A 31 19.74 8.06 -8.11
N GLU A 32 19.51 9.33 -7.75
CA GLU A 32 18.45 10.14 -8.37
C GLU A 32 18.47 10.00 -9.89
N GLY A 33 17.32 9.62 -10.47
CA GLY A 33 17.20 9.31 -11.88
C GLY A 33 15.87 9.77 -12.44
N VAL A 34 15.80 9.91 -13.76
CA VAL A 34 14.61 10.38 -14.47
C VAL A 34 13.47 9.36 -14.26
N PRO A 35 12.31 9.78 -13.71
CA PRO A 35 11.17 8.89 -13.54
C PRO A 35 10.71 8.31 -14.87
N VAL A 36 10.33 7.03 -14.89
CA VAL A 36 9.68 6.44 -16.07
C VAL A 36 8.29 7.07 -16.22
N VAL A 37 8.14 7.92 -17.24
CA VAL A 37 6.85 8.51 -17.58
C VAL A 37 6.04 7.50 -18.36
N LEU A 38 5.08 6.87 -17.68
CA LEU A 38 4.13 5.97 -18.32
C LEU A 38 2.97 6.73 -18.97
N ARG A 39 2.34 6.07 -19.95
CA ARG A 39 1.08 6.55 -20.54
C ARG A 39 0.03 6.77 -19.44
N PRO A 40 -0.85 7.78 -19.56
CA PRO A 40 -1.89 8.01 -18.56
C PRO A 40 -2.79 6.79 -18.40
N ALA A 41 -3.37 6.64 -17.21
CA ALA A 41 -4.34 5.59 -16.91
C ALA A 41 -5.44 5.56 -17.99
N PRO A 42 -5.74 4.39 -18.58
CA PRO A 42 -6.87 4.26 -19.48
C PRO A 42 -8.15 4.62 -18.71
N ARG A 43 -8.94 5.53 -19.27
CA ARG A 43 -10.25 5.88 -18.72
C ARG A 43 -11.24 4.74 -19.00
N HIS A 44 -12.08 4.42 -18.03
CA HIS A 44 -13.17 3.47 -18.25
C HIS A 44 -14.11 4.00 -19.33
N THR A 45 -14.23 3.24 -20.40
CA THR A 45 -15.33 3.35 -21.35
C THR A 45 -16.49 2.49 -20.86
N ALA A 46 -17.71 2.76 -21.34
CA ALA A 46 -18.85 1.91 -20.95
C ALA A 46 -18.67 0.44 -21.38
N THR A 47 -17.79 0.19 -22.36
CA THR A 47 -17.52 -1.14 -22.94
C THR A 47 -16.44 -1.94 -22.21
N ASP A 48 -15.63 -1.33 -21.35
CA ASP A 48 -14.54 -1.99 -20.61
C ASP A 48 -14.76 -2.00 -19.08
N TYR A 49 -15.91 -1.53 -18.62
CA TYR A 49 -16.28 -1.51 -17.21
C TYR A 49 -16.65 -2.92 -16.72
N ASP A 50 -15.72 -3.55 -16.01
CA ASP A 50 -15.87 -4.89 -15.43
C ASP A 50 -15.29 -4.89 -14.00
N PRO A 51 -16.14 -4.68 -12.96
CA PRO A 51 -15.71 -4.61 -11.57
C PRO A 51 -15.03 -5.89 -11.05
N GLU A 52 -15.53 -7.06 -11.41
CA GLU A 52 -14.96 -8.35 -10.98
C GLU A 52 -13.58 -8.56 -11.58
N ARG A 53 -13.43 -8.29 -12.88
CA ARG A 53 -12.12 -8.37 -13.55
C ARG A 53 -11.15 -7.32 -13.03
N ARG A 54 -11.62 -6.10 -12.76
CA ARG A 54 -10.79 -5.04 -12.16
C ARG A 54 -10.26 -5.47 -10.80
N TRP A 55 -11.14 -6.02 -9.97
CA TRP A 55 -10.78 -6.57 -8.67
C TRP A 55 -9.76 -7.72 -8.79
N LEU A 56 -9.99 -8.67 -9.71
CA LEU A 56 -9.13 -9.84 -9.90
C LEU A 56 -7.73 -9.44 -10.38
N ILE A 57 -7.63 -8.65 -11.46
CA ILE A 57 -6.35 -8.21 -12.03
C ILE A 57 -5.61 -7.33 -11.02
N GLY A 58 -6.32 -6.43 -10.33
CA GLY A 58 -5.74 -5.58 -9.30
C GLY A 58 -5.11 -6.40 -8.17
N HIS A 59 -5.80 -7.42 -7.66
CA HIS A 59 -5.24 -8.32 -6.64
C HIS A 59 -4.04 -9.13 -7.14
N GLN A 60 -4.12 -9.69 -8.35
CA GLN A 60 -3.00 -10.42 -8.96
C GLN A 60 -1.75 -9.53 -9.05
N PHE A 61 -1.94 -8.29 -9.51
CA PHE A 61 -0.86 -7.32 -9.60
C PHE A 61 -0.32 -6.91 -8.23
N PHE A 62 -1.20 -6.63 -7.25
CA PHE A 62 -0.81 -6.34 -5.88
C PHE A 62 0.06 -7.46 -5.26
N PHE A 63 -0.29 -8.73 -5.47
CA PHE A 63 0.51 -9.84 -4.96
C PHE A 63 1.90 -9.92 -5.61
N ALA A 64 2.03 -9.60 -6.90
CA ALA A 64 3.33 -9.50 -7.55
C ALA A 64 4.17 -8.36 -6.97
N LEU A 65 3.56 -7.20 -6.69
CA LEU A 65 4.25 -6.07 -6.05
C LEU A 65 4.72 -6.42 -4.62
N LEU A 66 3.90 -7.16 -3.86
CA LEU A 66 4.25 -7.65 -2.53
C LEU A 66 5.53 -8.50 -2.54
N GLN A 67 5.72 -9.32 -3.57
CA GLN A 67 6.93 -10.11 -3.76
C GLN A 67 8.16 -9.22 -4.02
N GLY A 68 7.99 -8.11 -4.74
CA GLY A 68 9.03 -7.10 -4.92
C GLY A 68 9.47 -6.46 -3.59
N VAL A 69 8.52 -6.17 -2.69
CA VAL A 69 8.83 -5.72 -1.32
C VAL A 69 9.67 -6.77 -0.60
N VAL A 70 9.25 -8.03 -0.63
CA VAL A 70 9.95 -9.15 0.01
C VAL A 70 11.38 -9.30 -0.50
N VAL A 71 11.60 -9.16 -1.81
CA VAL A 71 12.94 -9.22 -2.41
C VAL A 71 13.82 -8.09 -1.88
N GLY A 72 13.35 -6.83 -1.96
CA GLY A 72 14.12 -5.68 -1.47
C GLY A 72 14.49 -5.79 0.01
N LEU A 73 13.57 -6.28 0.85
CA LEU A 73 13.84 -6.48 2.28
C LEU A 73 14.82 -7.61 2.57
N ASN A 74 14.82 -8.69 1.80
CA ASN A 74 15.83 -9.74 1.96
C ASN A 74 17.21 -9.23 1.53
N CYS A 75 17.31 -8.52 0.41
CA CYS A 75 18.56 -7.89 -0.03
C CYS A 75 19.08 -6.88 1.00
N TYR A 76 18.21 -6.07 1.59
CA TYR A 76 18.56 -5.16 2.69
C TYR A 76 19.18 -5.92 3.87
N LEU A 77 18.50 -6.96 4.36
CA LEU A 77 18.99 -7.75 5.51
C LEU A 77 20.32 -8.46 5.23
N GLU A 78 20.52 -8.93 3.99
CA GLU A 78 21.77 -9.57 3.58
C GLU A 78 22.93 -8.57 3.50
N ALA A 79 22.70 -7.39 2.90
CA ALA A 79 23.69 -6.32 2.83
C ALA A 79 24.05 -5.79 4.22
N SER A 80 23.05 -5.56 5.09
CA SER A 80 23.30 -5.13 6.47
C SER A 80 24.08 -6.16 7.29
N ALA A 81 23.84 -7.46 7.09
CA ALA A 81 24.57 -8.52 7.79
C ALA A 81 26.01 -8.73 7.29
N SER A 82 26.30 -8.30 6.06
CA SER A 82 27.62 -8.46 5.42
C SER A 82 28.55 -7.27 5.66
N GLY A 83 28.02 -6.16 6.18
CA GLY A 83 28.79 -4.95 6.48
C GLY A 83 29.72 -5.13 7.68
N ASP A 84 30.81 -4.37 7.67
CA ASP A 84 31.76 -4.25 8.79
C ASP A 84 31.33 -3.18 9.82
N GLY A 85 30.16 -2.57 9.62
CA GLY A 85 29.64 -1.48 10.44
C GLY A 85 30.04 -0.09 9.95
N ASP A 86 30.76 0.04 8.83
CA ASP A 86 31.02 1.33 8.20
C ASP A 86 29.73 1.90 7.59
N PRO A 87 29.20 3.02 8.13
CA PRO A 87 27.97 3.64 7.61
C PRO A 87 28.15 4.23 6.21
N ASP A 88 29.38 4.50 5.77
CA ASP A 88 29.70 5.06 4.46
C ASP A 88 30.24 4.01 3.48
N GLY A 89 30.27 2.73 3.90
CA GLY A 89 30.81 1.62 3.14
C GLY A 89 29.87 1.11 2.04
N GLU A 90 30.42 0.28 1.15
CA GLU A 90 29.68 -0.33 0.03
C GLU A 90 28.47 -1.15 0.50
N ALA A 91 28.59 -1.86 1.62
CA ALA A 91 27.49 -2.65 2.20
C ALA A 91 26.33 -1.76 2.72
N ALA A 92 26.64 -0.60 3.30
CA ALA A 92 25.63 0.36 3.72
C ALA A 92 24.91 0.97 2.51
N ALA A 93 25.65 1.31 1.44
CA ALA A 93 25.07 1.79 0.19
C ALA A 93 24.17 0.74 -0.49
N ASP A 94 24.55 -0.53 -0.47
CA ASP A 94 23.74 -1.63 -1.02
C ASP A 94 22.48 -1.89 -0.19
N ALA A 95 22.57 -1.79 1.14
CA ALA A 95 21.42 -1.88 2.02
C ALA A 95 20.42 -0.73 1.75
N ASP A 96 20.91 0.51 1.66
CA ASP A 96 20.09 1.68 1.35
C ASP A 96 19.41 1.57 -0.02
N ALA A 97 20.12 1.10 -1.04
CA ALA A 97 19.53 0.85 -2.34
C ALA A 97 18.44 -0.24 -2.28
N ALA A 98 18.68 -1.33 -1.56
CA ALA A 98 17.72 -2.43 -1.42
C ALA A 98 16.44 -2.01 -0.68
N VAL A 99 16.55 -1.21 0.38
CA VAL A 99 15.37 -0.71 1.11
C VAL A 99 14.61 0.35 0.31
N ARG A 100 15.29 1.14 -0.55
CA ARG A 100 14.63 2.02 -1.54
C ARG A 100 13.80 1.23 -2.56
N VAL A 101 14.28 0.06 -3.02
CA VAL A 101 13.48 -0.85 -3.87
C VAL A 101 12.22 -1.28 -3.13
N ALA A 102 12.35 -1.72 -1.88
CA ALA A 102 11.20 -2.13 -1.07
C ALA A 102 10.21 -0.97 -0.85
N ALA A 103 10.70 0.25 -0.63
CA ALA A 103 9.87 1.45 -0.47
C ALA A 103 9.09 1.78 -1.76
N ALA A 104 9.74 1.67 -2.92
CA ALA A 104 9.09 1.86 -4.21
C ALA A 104 7.97 0.84 -4.43
N PHE A 105 8.19 -0.44 -4.15
CA PHE A 105 7.14 -1.46 -4.24
C PHE A 105 6.00 -1.25 -3.23
N MET A 106 6.27 -0.73 -2.04
CA MET A 106 5.22 -0.37 -1.07
C MET A 106 4.35 0.78 -1.58
N ARG A 107 4.93 1.81 -2.20
CA ARG A 107 4.16 2.89 -2.86
C ARG A 107 3.36 2.37 -4.06
N SER A 108 3.98 1.54 -4.91
CA SER A 108 3.26 0.85 -5.99
C SER A 108 2.09 0.04 -5.48
N SER A 109 2.25 -0.63 -4.33
CA SER A 109 1.20 -1.41 -3.68
C SER A 109 0.04 -0.52 -3.21
N ALA A 110 0.34 0.68 -2.70
CA ALA A 110 -0.69 1.65 -2.32
C ALA A 110 -1.53 2.11 -3.52
N ALA A 111 -0.89 2.42 -4.65
CA ALA A 111 -1.57 2.75 -5.90
C ALA A 111 -2.37 1.56 -6.46
N ALA A 112 -1.79 0.35 -6.43
CA ALA A 112 -2.47 -0.87 -6.86
C ALA A 112 -3.71 -1.19 -6.02
N ILE A 113 -3.69 -0.93 -4.70
CA ILE A 113 -4.88 -1.07 -3.84
C ILE A 113 -6.01 -0.16 -4.34
N LYS A 114 -5.71 1.10 -4.67
CA LYS A 114 -6.71 2.03 -5.24
C LYS A 114 -7.21 1.54 -6.60
N PHE A 115 -6.30 1.16 -7.50
CA PHE A 115 -6.64 0.59 -8.81
C PHE A 115 -7.59 -0.61 -8.70
N THR A 116 -7.32 -1.50 -7.75
CA THR A 116 -8.11 -2.71 -7.49
C THR A 116 -9.55 -2.40 -7.06
N SER A 117 -9.80 -1.18 -6.56
CA SER A 117 -11.10 -0.71 -6.07
C SER A 117 -11.78 0.31 -7.00
N ASP A 118 -11.28 0.47 -8.22
CA ASP A 118 -11.72 1.46 -9.19
C ASP A 118 -13.05 1.08 -9.87
N PHE A 119 -14.10 1.00 -9.04
CA PHE A 119 -15.50 0.73 -9.37
C PHE A 119 -16.44 1.30 -8.28
N GLY A 120 -17.75 1.25 -8.51
CA GLY A 120 -18.77 1.77 -7.60
C GLY A 120 -19.01 0.91 -6.35
N PRO A 121 -19.41 1.50 -5.20
CA PRO A 121 -19.78 0.73 -4.01
C PRO A 121 -20.92 -0.26 -4.23
N LEU A 122 -21.90 0.07 -5.09
CA LEU A 122 -22.98 -0.85 -5.42
C LEU A 122 -22.45 -2.12 -6.11
N ASP A 123 -21.50 -1.98 -7.04
CA ASP A 123 -20.88 -3.11 -7.73
C ASP A 123 -20.02 -3.95 -6.77
N TYR A 124 -19.42 -3.32 -5.76
CA TYR A 124 -18.74 -4.06 -4.70
C TYR A 124 -19.71 -4.99 -3.97
N ASP A 125 -20.88 -4.50 -3.56
CA ASP A 125 -21.84 -5.29 -2.79
C ASP A 125 -22.56 -6.35 -3.63
N THR A 126 -22.85 -6.07 -4.90
CA THR A 126 -23.66 -6.95 -5.75
C THR A 126 -22.84 -7.92 -6.60
N LEU A 127 -21.59 -7.59 -6.93
CA LEU A 127 -20.73 -8.41 -7.81
C LEU A 127 -19.49 -8.91 -7.07
N VAL A 128 -18.65 -7.99 -6.59
CA VAL A 128 -17.29 -8.33 -6.11
C VAL A 128 -17.31 -9.08 -4.78
N ARG A 129 -18.04 -8.59 -3.78
CA ARG A 129 -18.08 -9.18 -2.43
C ARG A 129 -18.73 -10.57 -2.42
N PRO A 130 -19.80 -10.85 -3.19
CA PRO A 130 -20.29 -12.21 -3.40
C PRO A 130 -19.23 -13.13 -4.03
N ALA A 131 -18.48 -12.65 -5.02
CA ALA A 131 -17.39 -13.43 -5.63
C ALA A 131 -16.23 -13.72 -4.64
N MET A 132 -16.07 -12.90 -3.60
CA MET A 132 -15.14 -13.09 -2.47
C MET A 132 -15.72 -13.95 -1.32
N SER A 133 -16.88 -14.57 -1.52
CA SER A 133 -17.54 -15.41 -0.52
C SER A 133 -17.69 -16.86 -1.02
N PRO A 134 -17.99 -17.83 -0.14
CA PRO A 134 -18.33 -19.18 -0.56
C PRO A 134 -19.53 -19.20 -1.52
N PRO A 135 -19.56 -20.10 -2.52
CA PRO A 135 -18.59 -21.18 -2.77
C PRO A 135 -17.37 -20.77 -3.61
N SER A 136 -17.32 -19.56 -4.15
CA SER A 136 -16.25 -19.10 -5.07
C SER A 136 -14.86 -19.10 -4.41
N VAL A 137 -14.81 -18.81 -3.11
CA VAL A 137 -13.60 -18.88 -2.29
C VAL A 137 -13.91 -19.50 -0.92
N ARG A 138 -12.86 -19.82 -0.15
CA ARG A 138 -13.03 -20.31 1.23
C ARG A 138 -13.60 -19.22 2.13
N GLU A 139 -14.37 -19.63 3.13
CA GLU A 139 -14.93 -18.71 4.13
C GLU A 139 -13.81 -17.92 4.83
N GLY A 140 -14.06 -16.62 5.06
CA GLY A 140 -13.09 -15.75 5.71
C GLY A 140 -11.91 -15.33 4.82
N PHE A 141 -12.07 -15.40 3.49
CA PHE A 141 -11.09 -14.93 2.51
C PHE A 141 -10.51 -13.56 2.90
N SER A 142 -9.18 -13.49 2.94
CA SER A 142 -8.44 -12.30 3.30
C SER A 142 -7.01 -12.36 2.77
N GLY A 143 -6.48 -11.23 2.31
CA GLY A 143 -5.06 -11.11 1.92
C GLY A 143 -4.08 -11.49 3.03
N LEU A 144 -4.50 -11.45 4.30
CA LEU A 144 -3.71 -11.90 5.46
C LEU A 144 -3.42 -13.40 5.48
N GLN A 145 -4.12 -14.20 4.67
CA GLN A 145 -3.94 -15.66 4.60
C GLN A 145 -2.83 -16.08 3.64
N THR A 146 -2.27 -15.14 2.87
CA THR A 146 -1.21 -15.46 1.91
C THR A 146 0.13 -15.74 2.59
N ARG A 147 0.89 -16.69 2.03
CA ARG A 147 2.25 -17.03 2.51
C ARG A 147 3.17 -15.82 2.42
N ASP A 148 3.09 -15.07 1.32
CA ASP A 148 3.92 -13.90 1.07
C ASP A 148 3.66 -12.79 2.09
N HIS A 149 2.40 -12.56 2.47
CA HIS A 149 2.09 -11.61 3.55
C HIS A 149 2.66 -12.08 4.89
N ALA A 150 2.49 -13.36 5.25
CA ALA A 150 3.07 -13.89 6.49
C ALA A 150 4.60 -13.75 6.52
N HIS A 151 5.26 -13.99 5.38
CA HIS A 151 6.70 -13.82 5.25
C HIS A 151 7.11 -12.34 5.36
N LEU A 152 6.40 -11.42 4.71
CA LEU A 152 6.65 -9.97 4.84
C LEU A 152 6.63 -9.53 6.31
N ILE A 153 5.65 -10.00 7.08
CA ILE A 153 5.56 -9.67 8.51
C ILE A 153 6.76 -10.22 9.29
N SER A 154 7.26 -11.41 8.95
CA SER A 154 8.47 -11.94 9.56
C SER A 154 9.71 -11.10 9.22
N LEU A 155 9.77 -10.52 8.01
CA LEU A 155 10.85 -9.61 7.62
C LEU A 155 10.81 -8.31 8.42
N PHE A 156 9.64 -7.75 8.72
CA PHE A 156 9.54 -6.55 9.58
C PHE A 156 10.18 -6.81 10.95
N ALA A 157 9.85 -7.95 11.58
CA ALA A 157 10.44 -8.32 12.86
C ALA A 157 11.98 -8.50 12.76
N ARG A 158 12.48 -9.07 11.66
CA ARG A 158 13.93 -9.20 11.40
C ARG A 158 14.60 -7.85 11.20
N MET A 159 13.96 -6.91 10.50
CA MET A 159 14.46 -5.54 10.32
C MET A 159 14.58 -4.82 11.66
N ARG A 160 13.57 -4.91 12.53
CA ARG A 160 13.64 -4.35 13.88
C ARG A 160 14.78 -4.96 14.70
N ALA A 161 14.95 -6.29 14.63
CA ALA A 161 16.05 -6.96 15.32
C ALA A 161 17.42 -6.53 14.77
N SER A 162 17.54 -6.37 13.45
CA SER A 162 18.74 -5.84 12.80
C SER A 162 19.05 -4.42 13.28
N ALA A 163 18.06 -3.52 13.27
CA ALA A 163 18.23 -2.16 13.76
C ALA A 163 18.69 -2.12 15.22
N ALA A 164 18.11 -2.95 16.09
CA ALA A 164 18.51 -3.04 17.49
C ALA A 164 19.96 -3.56 17.68
N ALA A 165 20.45 -4.42 16.79
CA ALA A 165 21.80 -4.98 16.87
C ALA A 165 22.90 -3.98 16.46
N HIS A 166 22.58 -3.01 15.59
CA HIS A 166 23.54 -2.01 15.10
C HIS A 166 23.65 -0.76 16.00
N GLY A 167 22.90 -0.71 17.10
CA GLY A 167 22.97 0.37 18.10
C GLY A 167 22.06 1.58 17.83
N GLU A 168 22.12 2.57 18.73
CA GLU A 168 21.31 3.79 18.70
C GLU A 168 21.88 4.83 17.70
N GLY A 169 21.90 4.49 16.41
CA GLY A 169 22.10 5.45 15.33
C GLY A 169 20.76 5.93 14.75
N PRO A 170 20.68 7.14 14.17
CA PRO A 170 19.50 7.52 13.40
C PRO A 170 19.30 6.52 12.25
N ALA A 171 18.04 6.16 11.98
CA ALA A 171 17.72 5.35 10.81
C ALA A 171 18.20 6.06 9.54
N SER A 172 18.65 5.30 8.54
CA SER A 172 18.97 5.92 7.25
C SER A 172 17.71 6.54 6.64
N GLU A 173 17.88 7.61 5.87
CA GLU A 173 16.78 8.26 5.15
C GLU A 173 16.00 7.25 4.29
N ALA A 174 16.72 6.31 3.67
CA ALA A 174 16.14 5.24 2.87
C ALA A 174 15.18 4.34 3.69
N PHE A 175 15.55 4.03 4.94
CA PHE A 175 14.69 3.27 5.84
C PHE A 175 13.46 4.07 6.28
N GLU A 176 13.61 5.36 6.59
CA GLU A 176 12.47 6.25 6.89
C GLU A 176 11.49 6.31 5.72
N GLN A 177 11.98 6.42 4.49
CA GLN A 177 11.16 6.38 3.28
C GLN A 177 10.38 5.06 3.14
N PHE A 178 10.95 3.93 3.60
CA PHE A 178 10.25 2.66 3.63
C PHE A 178 9.14 2.60 4.69
N VAL A 179 9.39 3.17 5.87
CA VAL A 179 8.37 3.32 6.93
C VAL A 179 7.21 4.17 6.43
N ASP A 180 7.50 5.32 5.81
CA ASP A 180 6.48 6.20 5.23
C ASP A 180 5.70 5.52 4.11
N ALA A 181 6.38 4.81 3.20
CA ALA A 181 5.71 4.01 2.16
C ALA A 181 4.80 2.92 2.74
N THR A 182 5.19 2.33 3.87
CA THR A 182 4.36 1.36 4.61
C THR A 182 3.10 2.03 5.17
N VAL A 183 3.24 3.23 5.74
CA VAL A 183 2.10 4.05 6.17
C VAL A 183 1.18 4.36 4.99
N THR A 184 1.73 4.80 3.85
CA THR A 184 0.96 5.10 2.64
C THR A 184 0.13 3.90 2.17
N ALA A 185 0.70 2.69 2.17
CA ALA A 185 -0.03 1.48 1.80
C ALA A 185 -1.20 1.17 2.76
N TYR A 186 -1.00 1.37 4.07
CA TYR A 186 -2.07 1.23 5.05
C TYR A 186 -3.15 2.30 4.91
N GLU A 187 -2.79 3.54 4.64
CA GLU A 187 -3.75 4.62 4.39
C GLU A 187 -4.58 4.38 3.12
N ALA A 188 -3.97 3.87 2.05
CA ALA A 188 -4.70 3.43 0.87
C ALA A 188 -5.70 2.30 1.19
N HIS A 189 -5.31 1.32 2.00
CA HIS A 189 -6.20 0.26 2.45
C HIS A 189 -7.34 0.81 3.34
N LYS A 190 -7.05 1.75 4.24
CA LYS A 190 -8.08 2.40 5.08
C LYS A 190 -9.10 3.14 4.21
N PHE A 191 -8.63 3.87 3.20
CA PHE A 191 -9.47 4.59 2.26
C PHE A 191 -10.45 3.65 1.53
N ILE A 192 -9.96 2.55 0.95
CA ILE A 192 -10.84 1.61 0.23
C ILE A 192 -11.76 0.84 1.18
N CYS A 193 -11.30 0.52 2.40
CA CYS A 193 -12.17 -0.11 3.40
C CYS A 193 -13.34 0.80 3.75
N ALA A 194 -13.10 2.09 3.99
CA ALA A 194 -14.16 3.05 4.29
C ALA A 194 -15.12 3.22 3.09
N ARG A 195 -14.59 3.29 1.86
CA ARG A 195 -15.39 3.39 0.63
C ARG A 195 -16.40 2.25 0.49
N PHE A 196 -16.07 1.06 0.96
CA PHE A 196 -16.90 -0.14 0.86
C PHE A 196 -17.55 -0.55 2.19
N GLY A 197 -17.84 0.43 3.06
CA GLY A 197 -18.63 0.24 4.28
C GLY A 197 -17.89 -0.47 5.43
N GLY A 198 -16.57 -0.62 5.35
CA GLY A 198 -15.74 -1.23 6.39
C GLY A 198 -15.59 -0.38 7.66
N ASP A 199 -16.10 0.85 7.67
CA ASP A 199 -16.29 1.70 8.84
C ASP A 199 -17.48 1.26 9.71
N VAL A 200 -18.41 0.50 9.13
CA VAL A 200 -19.59 -0.06 9.82
C VAL A 200 -19.53 -1.59 9.88
N LEU A 201 -19.16 -2.23 8.78
CA LEU A 201 -19.19 -3.68 8.64
C LEU A 201 -17.88 -4.36 9.05
N PRO A 202 -17.94 -5.58 9.60
CA PRO A 202 -16.75 -6.38 9.84
C PRO A 202 -16.13 -6.85 8.53
N SER A 203 -14.81 -7.12 8.55
CA SER A 203 -14.16 -7.80 7.43
C SER A 203 -14.69 -9.22 7.23
N LEU A 204 -14.57 -9.79 6.02
CA LEU A 204 -14.98 -11.19 5.74
C LEU A 204 -14.35 -12.18 6.72
N ARG A 205 -13.07 -11.99 7.04
CA ARG A 205 -12.35 -12.81 8.01
C ARG A 205 -12.95 -12.71 9.42
N MET A 206 -13.29 -11.50 9.87
CA MET A 206 -13.89 -11.29 11.19
C MET A 206 -15.30 -11.86 11.26
N ALA A 207 -16.11 -11.66 10.22
CA ALA A 207 -17.42 -12.25 10.09
C ALA A 207 -17.33 -13.78 10.19
N ALA A 208 -16.42 -14.41 9.44
CA ALA A 208 -16.20 -15.86 9.50
C ALA A 208 -15.74 -16.32 10.90
N ALA A 209 -14.69 -15.70 11.45
CA ALA A 209 -14.12 -16.09 12.75
C ALA A 209 -15.12 -15.95 13.92
N SER A 210 -16.03 -14.99 13.85
CA SER A 210 -17.06 -14.77 14.87
C SER A 210 -18.37 -15.48 14.59
N ARG A 211 -18.49 -16.23 13.48
CA ARG A 211 -19.76 -16.78 12.97
C ARG A 211 -20.84 -15.71 12.83
N GLY A 212 -20.46 -14.54 12.33
CA GLY A 212 -21.34 -13.38 12.10
C GLY A 212 -21.70 -12.58 13.35
N ARG A 213 -21.14 -12.90 14.53
CA ARG A 213 -21.51 -12.22 15.79
C ARG A 213 -20.73 -10.93 16.07
N THR A 214 -19.63 -10.70 15.37
CA THR A 214 -18.84 -9.49 15.61
C THR A 214 -19.51 -8.26 15.00
N THR A 215 -19.57 -7.19 15.79
CA THR A 215 -20.00 -5.85 15.35
C THR A 215 -18.82 -4.90 15.16
N GLN A 216 -17.58 -5.38 15.33
CA GLN A 216 -16.40 -4.54 15.17
C GLN A 216 -16.20 -4.19 13.70
N ALA A 217 -16.13 -2.89 13.40
CA ALA A 217 -15.83 -2.38 12.08
C ALA A 217 -14.46 -2.87 11.57
N GLY A 218 -14.39 -3.25 10.31
CA GLY A 218 -13.15 -3.68 9.64
C GLY A 218 -12.05 -2.62 9.71
N LEU A 219 -12.40 -1.34 9.61
CA LEU A 219 -11.46 -0.22 9.71
C LEU A 219 -10.77 -0.15 11.08
N THR A 220 -11.48 -0.51 12.16
CA THR A 220 -10.88 -0.59 13.51
C THR A 220 -9.83 -1.71 13.58
N ALA A 221 -10.14 -2.88 13.03
CA ALA A 221 -9.17 -3.97 12.95
C ALA A 221 -7.95 -3.61 12.09
N LEU A 222 -8.16 -2.91 10.97
CA LEU A 222 -7.08 -2.46 10.10
C LEU A 222 -6.15 -1.47 10.81
N ARG A 223 -6.69 -0.51 11.57
CA ARG A 223 -5.88 0.43 12.38
C ARG A 223 -5.04 -0.31 13.42
N GLN A 224 -5.59 -1.34 14.06
CA GLN A 224 -4.85 -2.16 15.02
C GLN A 224 -3.70 -2.92 14.34
N LEU A 225 -3.96 -3.50 13.16
CA LEU A 225 -2.94 -4.19 12.36
C LEU A 225 -1.82 -3.24 11.93
N MET A 226 -2.15 -2.06 11.42
CA MET A 226 -1.18 -1.03 11.04
C MET A 226 -0.25 -0.69 12.22
N ARG A 227 -0.82 -0.39 13.40
CA ARG A 227 -0.03 -0.09 14.60
C ARG A 227 0.92 -1.24 14.97
N ALA A 228 0.40 -2.47 14.96
CA ALA A 228 1.21 -3.65 15.26
C ALA A 228 2.35 -3.86 14.24
N ARG A 229 2.14 -3.55 12.96
CA ARG A 229 3.17 -3.69 11.92
C ARG A 229 4.23 -2.60 11.97
N LEU A 230 3.82 -1.36 12.20
CA LEU A 230 4.78 -0.27 12.40
C LEU A 230 5.62 -0.52 13.65
N PHE A 231 5.01 -0.99 14.74
CA PHE A 231 5.77 -1.43 15.91
C PHE A 231 6.72 -2.59 15.59
N ALA A 232 6.30 -3.56 14.77
CA ALA A 232 7.20 -4.65 14.37
C ALA A 232 8.37 -4.18 13.49
N LEU A 233 8.25 -3.02 12.84
CA LEU A 233 9.24 -2.47 11.92
C LEU A 233 10.22 -1.50 12.61
N THR A 234 9.75 -0.68 13.55
CA THR A 234 10.57 0.34 14.23
C THR A 234 10.64 0.10 15.74
N PRO A 235 11.83 0.20 16.36
CA PRO A 235 11.94 0.25 17.82
C PRO A 235 11.48 1.64 18.30
N GLU A 236 10.22 1.72 18.70
CA GLU A 236 9.52 2.91 19.23
C GLU A 236 9.56 4.18 18.35
N GLY A 237 8.54 4.30 17.49
CA GLY A 237 7.78 5.54 17.37
C GLY A 237 8.50 6.76 16.80
N THR A 238 9.37 6.62 15.80
CA THR A 238 9.62 7.74 14.89
C THR A 238 8.27 8.15 14.30
N PRO A 239 7.73 9.35 14.59
CA PRO A 239 6.49 9.77 13.98
C PRO A 239 6.73 9.85 12.47
N ALA A 240 6.09 8.96 11.71
CA ALA A 240 6.01 9.07 10.26
C ALA A 240 5.65 10.53 9.94
N ARG A 241 6.50 11.23 9.18
CA ARG A 241 6.16 12.57 8.72
C ARG A 241 4.97 12.37 7.80
N ALA A 242 3.79 12.74 8.27
CA ALA A 242 2.60 12.72 7.44
C ALA A 242 2.83 13.63 6.23
N ALA A 243 3.24 13.04 5.10
CA ALA A 243 3.22 13.70 3.82
C ALA A 243 1.75 13.84 3.42
N VAL A 244 1.13 14.94 3.84
CA VAL A 244 -0.10 15.44 3.25
C VAL A 244 0.30 16.09 1.93
N PRO A 245 -0.15 15.63 0.77
CA PRO A 245 -0.01 16.39 -0.45
C PRO A 245 -0.92 17.62 -0.34
N THR A 246 -0.34 18.78 -0.08
CA THR A 246 -1.04 20.07 -0.16
C THR A 246 -1.22 20.46 -1.63
N SER A 247 -2.18 19.82 -2.28
CA SER A 247 -2.86 20.30 -3.49
C SER A 247 -4.11 19.42 -3.61
N VAL A 248 -5.33 19.87 -3.36
CA VAL A 248 -6.06 20.91 -4.07
C VAL A 248 -7.20 21.36 -3.15
N LEU A 249 -7.14 22.58 -2.65
CA LEU A 249 -8.34 23.32 -2.23
C LEU A 249 -8.41 24.57 -3.09
N GLY A 250 -8.96 24.40 -4.29
CA GLY A 250 -9.52 25.51 -5.03
C GLY A 250 -10.60 26.15 -4.16
N SER A 251 -10.39 27.40 -3.77
CA SER A 251 -11.40 28.18 -3.08
C SER A 251 -12.53 28.51 -4.05
N GLU A 252 -13.59 27.72 -4.05
CA GLU A 252 -14.88 28.17 -4.54
C GLU A 252 -15.80 28.38 -3.34
N ARG A 253 -16.04 29.66 -3.04
CA ARG A 253 -17.09 30.07 -2.11
C ARG A 253 -18.45 29.67 -2.71
N PRO A 254 -19.37 29.06 -1.97
CA PRO A 254 -20.73 28.89 -2.47
C PRO A 254 -21.42 30.25 -2.55
N ALA A 255 -21.92 30.59 -3.73
CA ALA A 255 -22.81 31.73 -3.92
C ALA A 255 -24.09 31.51 -3.11
N SER A 256 -24.44 32.50 -2.31
CA SER A 256 -25.69 32.57 -1.55
C SER A 256 -26.88 32.54 -2.52
N ILE A 257 -27.77 31.56 -2.37
CA ILE A 257 -29.07 31.55 -3.04
C ILE A 257 -29.97 32.55 -2.30
N ASP A 258 -30.27 33.66 -2.98
CA ASP A 258 -31.29 34.62 -2.61
C ASP A 258 -32.68 33.97 -2.73
N ARG A 259 -33.34 33.77 -1.59
CA ARG A 259 -34.75 33.36 -1.51
C ARG A 259 -35.64 34.59 -1.53
N SER A 260 -35.67 35.31 -2.64
CA SER A 260 -36.69 36.34 -2.88
C SER A 260 -37.06 36.46 -4.36
N GLN A 261 -37.65 35.41 -4.92
CA GLN A 261 -38.56 35.51 -6.08
C GLN A 261 -39.22 34.16 -6.39
N ARG A 262 -40.34 33.89 -5.71
CA ARG A 262 -41.47 33.11 -6.25
C ARG A 262 -42.75 33.81 -5.80
N ARG A 263 -43.33 34.58 -6.71
CA ARG A 263 -44.77 34.79 -6.80
C ARG A 263 -45.29 33.85 -7.87
#